data_AF-A0A814CI64-F1
#
_entry.id   AF-A0A814CI64-F1
#
_cell.length_a   1.000
_cell.length_b   1.000
_cell.length_c   1.000
_cell.angle_alpha   90.00
_cell.angle_beta   90.00
_cell.angle_gamma   90.00
#
_symmetry.space_group_name_H-M   'P 1'
#
loop_
_entity.id
_entity.type
_entity.pdbx_description
1 polymer ?
#
loop_
_entity_poly.entity_id
_entity_poly.type
_entity_poly.pdbx_seq_one_letter_code
_entity_poly.pdbx_strand_id
1 'polypeptide(L)'
;MCSSCLWTIKNEEIYLKFLKVIESYLSKPPNSITSDFELAFLNAVKLVFPSKNWVGYDIIQKKSNQRNAKSETIHKNPRFDIDLWNIYDRINDCLPRTNNFVEAWHKAFSNMLSYHPSVYALVDKFREEQKKNESELLRLETGVKYKRKPAYIILDERIREIQNTYSLENFEKYYENLSLILDY
;
A
#
# COMPACT_ATOMS: atom_id res chain seq x y z
N MET A 1 -5.56 -9.65 21.89
CA MET A 1 -4.57 -9.01 21.00
C MET A 1 -3.68 -10.12 20.45
N CYS A 2 -3.66 -10.28 19.13
CA CYS A 2 -3.05 -11.45 18.48
C CYS A 2 -1.51 -11.31 18.49
N SER A 3 -0.79 -12.30 19.02
CA SER A 3 0.69 -12.35 19.07
C SER A 3 1.37 -12.51 17.70
N SER A 4 0.62 -12.48 16.59
CA SER A 4 1.18 -12.53 15.23
C SER A 4 1.93 -11.24 14.84
N CYS A 5 1.73 -10.14 15.56
CA CYS A 5 2.36 -8.84 15.25
C CYS A 5 3.82 -8.70 15.72
N LEU A 6 4.43 -9.74 16.31
CA LEU A 6 5.75 -9.68 16.95
C LEU A 6 6.89 -10.35 16.16
N TRP A 7 6.64 -10.84 14.96
CA TRP A 7 7.70 -11.45 14.15
C TRP A 7 8.48 -10.36 13.41
N THR A 8 9.74 -10.15 13.80
CA THR A 8 10.71 -9.23 13.17
C THR A 8 11.13 -9.67 11.76
N ILE A 9 10.64 -10.82 11.30
CA ILE A 9 11.10 -11.52 10.11
C ILE A 9 9.94 -11.94 9.20
N LYS A 10 9.62 -11.10 8.20
CA LYS A 10 8.68 -11.38 7.11
C LYS A 10 9.34 -12.07 5.88
N ASN A 11 9.90 -13.27 6.07
CA ASN A 11 10.49 -14.08 4.97
C ASN A 11 9.57 -15.27 4.60
N GLU A 12 9.43 -15.57 3.31
CA GLU A 12 8.68 -16.72 2.78
C GLU A 12 9.13 -18.04 3.43
N GLU A 13 10.44 -18.26 3.63
CA GLU A 13 10.96 -19.49 4.25
C GLU A 13 10.54 -19.65 5.72
N ILE A 14 10.41 -18.53 6.43
CA ILE A 14 9.99 -18.53 7.84
C ILE A 14 8.48 -18.74 7.93
N TYR A 15 7.71 -18.07 7.07
CA TYR A 15 6.28 -18.35 6.92
C TYR A 15 6.05 -19.81 6.53
N LEU A 16 6.88 -20.40 5.67
CA LEU A 16 6.82 -21.83 5.33
C LEU A 16 7.04 -22.71 6.56
N LYS A 17 8.09 -22.46 7.35
CA LYS A 17 8.36 -23.22 8.58
C LYS A 17 7.21 -23.09 9.57
N PHE A 18 6.72 -21.87 9.78
CA PHE A 18 5.60 -21.58 10.68
C PHE A 18 4.30 -22.27 10.23
N LEU A 19 3.94 -22.14 8.96
CA LEU A 19 2.73 -22.73 8.40
C LEU A 19 2.80 -24.26 8.39
N LYS A 20 3.97 -24.87 8.16
CA LYS A 20 4.18 -26.32 8.30
C LYS A 20 3.99 -26.81 9.73
N VAL A 21 4.47 -26.04 10.73
CA VAL A 21 4.21 -26.36 12.14
C VAL A 21 2.70 -26.32 12.38
N ILE A 22 1.99 -25.29 11.95
CA ILE A 22 0.54 -25.20 12.09
C ILE A 22 -0.17 -26.36 11.38
N GLU A 23 0.20 -26.67 10.15
CA GLU A 23 -0.35 -27.78 9.36
C GLU A 23 -0.24 -29.11 10.13
N SER A 24 0.89 -29.36 10.81
CA SER A 24 1.09 -30.58 11.60
C SER A 24 0.10 -30.74 12.77
N TYR A 25 -0.45 -29.64 13.28
CA TYR A 25 -1.48 -29.65 14.33
C TYR A 25 -2.91 -29.63 13.79
N LEU A 26 -3.10 -29.45 12.48
CA LEU A 26 -4.40 -29.37 11.85
C LEU A 26 -4.81 -30.73 11.26
N SER A 27 -5.99 -31.22 11.63
CA SER A 27 -6.54 -32.45 11.03
C SER A 27 -7.11 -32.21 9.61
N LYS A 28 -7.41 -30.96 9.27
CA LYS A 28 -7.96 -30.50 7.97
C LYS A 28 -7.45 -29.09 7.67
N PRO A 29 -7.31 -28.70 6.38
CA PRO A 29 -6.91 -27.34 6.03
C PRO A 29 -7.94 -26.32 6.55
N PRO A 30 -7.49 -25.11 6.94
CA PRO A 30 -8.39 -24.07 7.41
C PRO A 30 -9.29 -23.57 6.28
N ASN A 31 -10.55 -23.24 6.60
CA ASN A 31 -11.50 -22.72 5.62
C ASN A 31 -11.16 -21.28 5.15
N SER A 32 -10.48 -20.50 6.00
CA SER A 32 -9.99 -19.16 5.66
C SER A 32 -8.76 -18.80 6.49
N ILE A 33 -7.87 -18.01 5.90
CA ILE A 33 -6.65 -17.49 6.53
C ILE A 33 -6.68 -15.97 6.36
N THR A 34 -6.56 -15.22 7.46
CA THR A 34 -6.48 -13.75 7.44
C THR A 34 -5.06 -13.32 7.76
N SER A 35 -4.49 -12.44 6.94
CA SER A 35 -3.13 -11.90 7.12
C SER A 35 -3.08 -10.43 6.69
N ASP A 36 -2.04 -9.75 7.12
CA ASP A 36 -1.62 -8.39 6.79
C ASP A 36 -1.19 -8.17 5.33
N PHE A 37 -1.66 -8.99 4.38
CA PHE A 37 -1.47 -8.85 2.94
C PHE A 37 0.00 -8.89 2.45
N GLU A 38 0.89 -9.55 3.20
CA GLU A 38 2.29 -9.72 2.82
C GLU A 38 2.46 -10.76 1.70
N LEU A 39 3.15 -10.38 0.61
CA LEU A 39 3.36 -11.26 -0.56
C LEU A 39 4.09 -12.56 -0.20
N ALA A 40 5.11 -12.47 0.68
CA ALA A 40 5.87 -13.62 1.17
C ALA A 40 4.99 -14.61 1.96
N PHE A 41 4.02 -14.12 2.73
CA PHE A 41 3.05 -14.97 3.42
C PHE A 41 2.11 -15.65 2.42
N LEU A 42 1.61 -14.91 1.42
CA LEU A 42 0.74 -15.46 0.39
C LEU A 42 1.43 -16.58 -0.41
N ASN A 43 2.70 -16.42 -0.76
CA ASN A 43 3.49 -17.46 -1.44
C ASN A 43 3.67 -18.69 -0.54
N ALA A 44 4.02 -18.49 0.74
CA ALA A 44 4.17 -19.58 1.69
C ALA A 44 2.85 -20.36 1.91
N VAL A 45 1.71 -19.65 2.03
CA VAL A 45 0.38 -20.28 2.09
C VAL A 45 0.07 -21.06 0.82
N LYS A 46 0.41 -20.53 -0.36
CA LYS A 46 0.23 -21.25 -1.63
C LYS A 46 0.98 -22.57 -1.67
N LEU A 47 2.16 -22.62 -1.09
CA LEU A 47 3.01 -23.81 -1.02
C LEU A 47 2.53 -24.83 0.02
N VAL A 48 2.09 -24.39 1.20
CA VAL A 48 1.64 -25.29 2.29
C VAL A 48 0.21 -25.78 2.09
N PHE A 49 -0.69 -24.93 1.61
CA PHE A 49 -2.10 -25.27 1.39
C PHE A 49 -2.47 -25.15 -0.09
N PRO A 50 -2.01 -26.03 -1.00
CA PRO A 50 -2.17 -25.86 -2.45
C PRO A 50 -3.62 -25.92 -2.96
N SER A 51 -4.59 -26.37 -2.14
CA SER A 51 -5.99 -26.48 -2.53
C SER A 51 -6.67 -25.11 -2.65
N LYS A 52 -6.91 -24.64 -3.88
CA LYS A 52 -7.70 -23.44 -4.23
C LYS A 52 -7.47 -22.23 -3.30
N ASN A 53 -6.26 -21.69 -3.33
CA ASN A 53 -5.96 -20.42 -2.67
C ASN A 53 -6.57 -19.27 -3.47
N TRP A 54 -7.58 -18.65 -2.89
CA TRP A 54 -8.13 -17.40 -3.38
C TRP A 54 -7.74 -16.27 -2.41
N VAL A 55 -7.17 -15.20 -2.96
CA VAL A 55 -6.77 -14.01 -2.19
C VAL A 55 -7.79 -12.92 -2.46
N GLY A 56 -8.39 -12.39 -1.40
CA GLY A 56 -9.35 -11.30 -1.49
C GLY A 56 -9.91 -10.93 -0.13
N TYR A 57 -11.09 -10.31 -0.13
CA TYR A 57 -11.74 -9.85 1.10
C TYR A 57 -13.23 -10.18 1.10
N ASP A 58 -13.76 -10.33 2.31
CA ASP A 58 -15.15 -10.67 2.55
C ASP A 58 -16.01 -9.42 2.69
N ILE A 59 -17.12 -9.36 1.96
CA ILE A 59 -18.14 -8.33 2.12
C ILE A 59 -19.42 -8.97 2.63
N ILE A 60 -20.01 -8.38 3.66
CA ILE A 60 -21.32 -8.76 4.16
C ILE A 60 -22.38 -8.03 3.32
N GLN A 61 -23.12 -8.77 2.49
CA GLN A 61 -24.24 -8.24 1.70
C GLN A 61 -25.58 -8.78 2.22
N LYS A 62 -26.61 -7.93 2.34
CA LYS A 62 -27.97 -8.38 2.69
C LYS A 62 -28.64 -9.02 1.49
N LYS A 63 -29.29 -10.18 1.67
CA LYS A 63 -30.05 -10.86 0.60
C LYS A 63 -31.31 -10.10 0.17
N SER A 64 -31.84 -9.24 1.03
CA SER A 64 -33.01 -8.41 0.71
C SER A 64 -33.01 -7.13 1.54
N ASN A 65 -33.82 -6.15 1.12
CA ASN A 65 -33.99 -4.88 1.84
C ASN A 65 -34.98 -4.97 3.03
N GLN A 66 -35.39 -6.18 3.41
CA GLN A 66 -36.32 -6.37 4.54
C GLN A 66 -35.60 -6.19 5.89
N ARG A 67 -36.36 -5.79 6.91
CA ARG A 67 -35.87 -5.81 8.30
C ARG A 67 -35.56 -7.26 8.69
N ASN A 68 -34.37 -7.50 9.25
CA ASN A 68 -33.82 -8.82 9.60
C ASN A 68 -33.50 -9.75 8.40
N ALA A 69 -33.29 -9.20 7.20
CA ALA A 69 -32.82 -9.98 6.06
C ALA A 69 -31.50 -10.69 6.38
N LYS A 70 -31.40 -11.97 6.01
CA LYS A 70 -30.17 -12.75 6.15
C LYS A 70 -29.05 -12.07 5.37
N SER A 71 -27.91 -11.92 6.03
CA SER A 71 -26.67 -11.48 5.40
C SER A 71 -25.95 -12.68 4.80
N GLU A 72 -25.33 -12.49 3.64
CA GLU A 72 -24.45 -13.43 2.98
C GLU A 72 -23.06 -12.82 2.86
N THR A 73 -22.05 -13.66 3.09
CA THR A 73 -20.66 -13.27 2.88
C THR A 73 -20.32 -13.52 1.42
N ILE A 74 -19.87 -12.47 0.73
CA ILE A 74 -19.43 -12.52 -0.66
C ILE A 74 -17.93 -12.29 -0.72
N HIS A 75 -17.24 -13.24 -1.31
CA HIS A 75 -15.81 -13.17 -1.60
C HIS A 75 -15.56 -12.24 -2.80
N LYS A 76 -14.82 -11.15 -2.60
CA LYS A 76 -14.41 -10.22 -3.67
C LYS A 76 -12.91 -10.13 -3.85
N ASN A 77 -12.49 -10.16 -5.12
CA ASN A 77 -11.09 -9.95 -5.48
C ASN A 77 -10.63 -8.58 -4.97
N PRO A 78 -9.36 -8.44 -4.60
CA PRO A 78 -8.82 -7.14 -4.24
C PRO A 78 -9.02 -6.14 -5.38
N ARG A 79 -9.27 -4.88 -5.01
CA ARG A 79 -9.52 -3.81 -5.98
C ARG A 79 -8.29 -3.52 -6.86
N PHE A 80 -7.10 -3.77 -6.32
CA PHE A 80 -5.81 -3.58 -6.97
C PHE A 80 -5.03 -4.88 -6.91
N ASP A 81 -4.29 -5.20 -7.98
CA ASP A 81 -3.43 -6.37 -8.02
C ASP A 81 -2.37 -6.32 -6.92
N ILE A 82 -1.99 -7.50 -6.42
CA ILE A 82 -1.05 -7.65 -5.30
C ILE A 82 0.31 -7.04 -5.64
N ASP A 83 0.71 -7.09 -6.92
CA ASP A 83 1.97 -6.49 -7.38
C ASP A 83 2.00 -4.96 -7.15
N LEU A 84 0.83 -4.30 -7.14
CA LEU A 84 0.72 -2.87 -6.86
C LEU A 84 0.82 -2.53 -5.37
N TRP A 85 0.82 -3.53 -4.48
CA TRP A 85 0.89 -3.32 -3.03
C TRP A 85 2.33 -3.14 -2.56
N ASN A 86 3.31 -3.55 -3.36
CA ASN A 86 4.72 -3.34 -3.06
C ASN A 86 5.15 -1.90 -3.45
N ILE A 87 5.89 -1.24 -2.55
CA ILE A 87 6.43 0.12 -2.75
C ILE A 87 7.87 0.07 -3.31
N TYR A 88 8.45 -1.13 -3.47
CA TYR A 88 9.81 -1.35 -3.93
C TYR A 88 10.14 -0.57 -5.21
N ASP A 89 9.36 -0.75 -6.27
CA ASP A 89 9.60 -0.08 -7.55
C ASP A 89 9.53 1.45 -7.44
N ARG A 90 8.62 1.98 -6.60
CA ARG A 90 8.50 3.42 -6.37
C ARG A 90 9.78 4.02 -5.77
N ILE A 91 10.44 3.30 -4.88
CA ILE A 91 11.65 3.79 -4.23
C ILE A 91 12.82 3.81 -5.22
N ASN A 92 12.91 2.80 -6.08
CA ASN A 92 13.89 2.73 -7.18
C ASN A 92 13.67 3.87 -8.19
N ASP A 93 12.41 4.11 -8.57
CA ASP A 93 12.03 5.16 -9.53
C ASP A 93 12.05 6.58 -8.93
N CYS A 94 12.49 6.74 -7.67
CA CYS A 94 12.49 8.01 -6.96
C CYS A 94 11.09 8.65 -6.84
N LEU A 95 10.02 7.85 -6.87
CA LEU A 95 8.64 8.31 -6.82
C LEU A 95 8.18 8.56 -5.37
N PRO A 96 7.18 9.45 -5.18
CA PRO A 96 6.59 9.65 -3.86
C PRO A 96 6.03 8.36 -3.27
N ARG A 97 6.35 8.09 -2.00
CA ARG A 97 5.86 6.94 -1.22
C ARG A 97 4.36 7.02 -0.90
N THR A 98 3.84 8.23 -0.76
CA THR A 98 2.42 8.49 -0.46
C THR A 98 1.79 9.37 -1.52
N ASN A 99 0.46 9.37 -1.56
CA ASN A 99 -0.38 10.22 -2.39
C ASN A 99 -0.60 11.64 -1.80
N ASN A 100 0.17 12.05 -0.78
CA ASN A 100 0.00 13.33 -0.07
C ASN A 100 -0.05 14.54 -1.01
N PHE A 101 0.70 14.51 -2.12
CA PHE A 101 0.70 15.59 -3.11
C PHE A 101 -0.65 15.71 -3.83
N VAL A 102 -1.30 14.59 -4.15
CA VAL A 102 -2.64 14.54 -4.75
C VAL A 102 -3.67 15.04 -3.75
N GLU A 103 -3.59 14.59 -2.50
CA GLU A 103 -4.49 15.03 -1.44
C GLU A 103 -4.36 16.53 -1.15
N ALA A 104 -3.13 17.05 -1.12
CA ALA A 104 -2.85 18.47 -0.98
C ALA A 104 -3.43 19.27 -2.16
N TRP A 105 -3.28 18.77 -3.39
CA TRP A 105 -3.89 19.40 -4.56
C TRP A 105 -5.42 19.39 -4.50
N HIS A 106 -6.05 18.24 -4.23
CA HIS A 106 -7.50 18.15 -4.05
C HIS A 106 -8.02 19.08 -2.97
N LYS A 107 -7.32 19.18 -1.84
CA LYS A 107 -7.67 20.09 -0.75
C LYS A 107 -7.56 21.54 -1.18
N ALA A 108 -6.46 21.92 -1.84
CA ALA A 108 -6.27 23.27 -2.35
C ALA A 108 -7.35 23.63 -3.38
N PHE A 109 -7.63 22.73 -4.33
CA PHE A 109 -8.65 22.93 -5.36
C PHE A 109 -10.06 23.03 -4.78
N SER A 110 -10.41 22.13 -3.85
CA SER A 110 -11.70 22.17 -3.16
C SER A 110 -11.89 23.47 -2.37
N ASN A 111 -10.81 24.03 -1.79
CA ASN A 111 -10.88 25.31 -1.07
C ASN A 111 -11.05 26.51 -2.01
N MET A 112 -10.72 26.38 -3.30
CA MET A 112 -10.97 27.43 -4.31
C MET A 112 -12.42 27.45 -4.79
N LEU A 113 -13.15 26.36 -4.58
CA LEU A 113 -14.54 26.19 -4.98
C LEU A 113 -15.48 26.48 -3.82
N SER A 114 -16.70 26.90 -4.13
CA SER A 114 -17.80 26.83 -3.16
C SER A 114 -18.20 25.37 -2.93
N TYR A 115 -18.91 25.09 -1.84
CA TYR A 115 -19.33 23.72 -1.49
C TYR A 115 -20.20 23.07 -2.59
N HIS A 116 -20.95 23.88 -3.35
CA HIS A 116 -21.77 23.46 -4.50
C HIS A 116 -21.55 24.43 -5.68
N PRO A 117 -20.45 24.28 -6.43
CA PRO A 117 -20.17 25.16 -7.55
C PRO A 117 -21.07 24.82 -8.73
N SER A 118 -21.48 25.83 -9.50
CA SER A 118 -22.12 25.58 -10.79
C SER A 118 -21.12 24.99 -11.78
N VAL A 119 -21.61 24.33 -12.83
CA VAL A 119 -20.74 23.74 -13.88
C VAL A 119 -19.83 24.81 -14.50
N TYR A 120 -20.35 26.02 -14.75
CA TYR A 120 -19.55 27.12 -15.30
C TYR A 120 -18.44 27.57 -14.34
N ALA A 121 -18.76 27.76 -13.06
CA ALA A 121 -17.77 28.14 -12.05
C ALA A 121 -16.68 27.06 -11.90
N LEU A 122 -17.06 25.78 -11.98
CA LEU A 122 -16.12 24.67 -11.96
C LEU A 122 -15.20 24.67 -13.19
N VAL A 123 -15.76 24.86 -14.39
CA VAL A 123 -14.98 24.92 -15.65
C VAL A 123 -13.99 26.08 -15.62
N ASP A 124 -14.40 27.25 -15.13
CA ASP A 124 -13.50 28.40 -15.03
C ASP A 124 -12.35 28.14 -14.05
N LYS A 125 -12.61 27.46 -12.94
CA LYS A 125 -11.55 27.05 -11.99
C LYS A 125 -10.61 26.00 -12.56
N PHE A 126 -11.12 25.08 -13.38
CA PHE A 126 -10.25 24.15 -14.12
C PHE A 126 -9.35 24.87 -15.12
N ARG A 127 -9.86 25.89 -15.83
CA ARG A 127 -9.04 26.72 -16.73
C ARG A 127 -7.95 27.49 -15.98
N GLU A 128 -8.27 28.02 -14.80
CA GLU A 128 -7.29 28.69 -13.94
C GLU A 128 -6.18 27.72 -13.49
N GLU A 129 -6.54 26.52 -13.01
CA GLU A 129 -5.55 25.50 -12.62
C GLU A 129 -4.72 25.01 -13.81
N GLN A 130 -5.33 24.81 -14.99
CA GLN A 130 -4.59 24.46 -16.21
C GLN A 130 -3.54 25.53 -16.54
N LYS A 131 -3.95 26.81 -16.58
CA LYS A 131 -3.04 27.93 -16.87
C LYS A 131 -1.88 28.01 -15.86
N LYS A 132 -2.18 27.76 -14.59
CA LYS A 132 -1.17 27.72 -13.52
C LYS A 132 -0.19 26.56 -13.72
N ASN A 133 -0.68 25.37 -14.06
CA ASN A 133 0.17 24.20 -14.33
C ASN A 133 1.05 24.40 -15.57
N GLU A 134 0.52 24.97 -16.65
CA GLU A 134 1.30 25.27 -17.87
C GLU A 134 2.43 26.27 -17.58
N SER A 135 2.12 27.33 -16.82
CA SER A 135 3.12 28.30 -16.37
C SER A 135 4.21 27.63 -15.51
N GLU A 136 3.80 26.72 -14.62
CA GLU A 136 4.73 25.97 -13.78
C GLU A 136 5.60 25.01 -14.59
N LEU A 137 5.04 24.33 -15.58
CA LEU A 137 5.77 23.46 -16.49
C LEU A 137 6.84 24.25 -17.26
N LEU A 138 6.49 25.42 -17.80
CA LEU A 138 7.45 26.31 -18.49
C LEU A 138 8.59 26.74 -17.54
N ARG A 139 8.28 27.01 -16.27
CA ARG A 139 9.31 27.33 -15.26
C ARG A 139 10.25 26.15 -15.02
N LEU A 140 9.73 24.93 -14.97
CA LEU A 140 10.55 23.71 -14.85
C LEU A 140 11.42 23.50 -16.11
N GLU A 141 10.86 23.68 -17.31
CA GLU A 141 11.58 23.58 -18.59
C GLU A 141 12.71 24.61 -18.71
N THR A 142 12.50 25.82 -18.17
CA THR A 142 13.53 26.88 -18.11
C THR A 142 14.60 26.63 -17.03
N GLY A 143 14.54 25.49 -16.33
CA GLY A 143 15.57 25.03 -15.41
C GLY A 143 15.36 25.46 -13.96
N VAL A 144 14.19 26.03 -13.61
CA VAL A 144 13.86 26.33 -12.21
C VAL A 144 13.75 25.00 -11.44
N LYS A 145 14.56 24.85 -10.40
CA LYS A 145 14.56 23.65 -9.54
C LYS A 145 13.95 23.96 -8.17
N TYR A 146 12.89 23.24 -7.82
CA TYR A 146 12.31 23.31 -6.49
C TYR A 146 13.13 22.50 -5.49
N LYS A 147 13.44 23.11 -4.35
CA LYS A 147 14.14 22.44 -3.26
C LYS A 147 13.14 21.65 -2.43
N ARG A 148 13.31 20.33 -2.37
CA ARG A 148 12.66 19.50 -1.34
C ARG A 148 13.30 19.80 0.01
N LYS A 149 12.56 19.57 1.11
CA LYS A 149 13.13 19.70 2.46
C LYS A 149 14.28 18.70 2.61
N PRO A 150 15.48 19.12 3.07
CA PRO A 150 16.65 18.24 3.15
C PRO A 150 16.40 16.97 3.95
N ALA A 151 15.64 17.03 5.04
CA ALA A 151 15.30 15.86 5.85
C ALA A 151 14.62 14.74 5.04
N TYR A 152 13.71 15.07 4.12
CA TYR A 152 13.05 14.07 3.28
C TYR A 152 13.96 13.53 2.18
N ILE A 153 14.89 14.34 1.67
CA ILE A 153 15.88 13.88 0.69
C ILE A 153 16.79 12.85 1.34
N ILE A 154 17.36 13.19 2.51
CA ILE A 154 18.24 12.30 3.28
C ILE A 154 17.51 11.01 3.66
N LEU A 155 16.23 11.11 4.05
CA LEU A 155 15.42 9.94 4.37
C LEU A 155 15.24 9.02 3.15
N ASP A 156 14.87 9.57 2.00
CA ASP A 156 14.70 8.77 0.77
C ASP A 156 16.03 8.15 0.30
N GLU A 157 17.14 8.87 0.43
CA GLU A 157 18.50 8.37 0.13
C GLU A 157 18.87 7.18 1.04
N ARG A 158 18.68 7.32 2.36
CA ARG A 158 18.95 6.24 3.33
C ARG A 158 18.11 5.00 3.06
N ILE A 159 16.82 5.18 2.74
CA ILE A 159 15.93 4.07 2.41
C ILE A 159 16.45 3.34 1.16
N ARG A 160 16.89 4.08 0.14
CA ARG A 160 17.44 3.50 -1.09
C ARG A 160 18.73 2.72 -0.84
N GLU A 161 19.63 3.26 -0.03
CA GLU A 161 20.87 2.55 0.33
C GLU A 161 20.57 1.22 1.02
N ILE A 162 19.63 1.20 1.96
CA ILE A 162 19.22 -0.03 2.65
C ILE A 162 18.59 -1.04 1.68
N GLN A 163 17.75 -0.58 0.75
CA GLN A 163 17.23 -1.46 -0.31
C GLN A 163 18.34 -2.08 -1.15
N ASN A 164 19.37 -1.31 -1.52
CA ASN A 164 20.49 -1.86 -2.28
C ASN A 164 21.30 -2.91 -1.50
N THR A 165 21.30 -2.82 -0.18
CA THR A 165 21.94 -3.83 0.68
C THR A 165 21.09 -5.06 0.90
N TYR A 166 19.81 -5.06 0.53
CA TYR A 166 18.90 -6.16 0.82
C TYR A 166 19.35 -7.47 0.15
N SER A 167 19.47 -8.52 0.95
CA SER A 167 19.58 -9.90 0.52
C SER A 167 18.79 -10.80 1.48
N LEU A 168 18.45 -12.00 1.02
CA LEU A 168 17.75 -12.98 1.86
C LEU A 168 18.54 -13.34 3.14
N GLU A 169 19.88 -13.31 3.08
CA GLU A 169 20.75 -13.68 4.19
C GLU A 169 20.88 -12.57 5.25
N ASN A 170 20.65 -11.31 4.88
CA ASN A 170 20.82 -10.16 5.78
C ASN A 170 19.50 -9.48 6.17
N PHE A 171 18.39 -10.18 5.99
CA PHE A 171 17.06 -9.61 6.16
C PHE A 171 16.77 -9.07 7.58
N GLU A 172 17.23 -9.75 8.64
CA GLU A 172 17.12 -9.22 10.03
C GLU A 172 17.72 -7.82 10.13
N LYS A 173 18.96 -7.70 9.66
CA LYS A 173 19.73 -6.46 9.72
C LYS A 173 19.09 -5.39 8.84
N TYR A 174 18.56 -5.78 7.67
CA TYR A 174 17.80 -4.89 6.81
C TYR A 174 16.56 -4.33 7.54
N TYR A 175 15.78 -5.19 8.18
CA TYR A 175 14.56 -4.81 8.88
C TYR A 175 14.85 -3.91 10.08
N GLU A 176 15.85 -4.25 10.90
CA GLU A 176 16.31 -3.41 12.01
C GLU A 176 16.71 -2.02 11.53
N ASN A 177 17.54 -1.94 10.49
CA ASN A 177 17.97 -0.66 9.92
C ASN A 177 16.79 0.15 9.37
N LEU A 178 15.83 -0.52 8.73
CA LEU A 178 14.63 0.13 8.20
C LEU A 178 13.74 0.69 9.31
N SER A 179 13.51 -0.07 10.38
CA SER A 179 12.74 0.39 11.56
C SER A 179 13.37 1.63 12.17
N LEU A 180 14.68 1.60 12.42
CA LEU A 180 15.43 2.71 13.01
C LEU A 180 15.32 4.02 12.21
N ILE A 181 15.14 3.93 10.89
CA ILE A 181 14.99 5.10 10.01
C ILE A 181 13.56 5.63 9.98
N LEU A 182 12.57 4.77 10.17
CA LEU A 182 11.15 5.14 10.11
C LEU A 182 10.61 5.63 11.46
N ASP A 183 11.27 5.28 12.57
CA ASP A 183 10.90 5.68 13.93
C ASP A 183 11.30 7.15 14.28
N TYR A 184 11.77 7.94 13.30
CA TYR A 184 12.22 9.34 13.43
C TYR A 184 11.42 10.29 12.54
#